data_AF-A0A946CI34-F1
#
_entry.id   AF-A0A946CI34-F1
#
_cell.length_a   1.000
_cell.length_b   1.000
_cell.length_c   1.000
_cell.angle_alpha   90.00
_cell.angle_beta   90.00
_cell.angle_gamma   90.00
#
_symmetry.space_group_name_H-M   'P 1'
#
loop_
_entity.id
_entity.type
_entity.pdbx_description
1 polymer ?
#
loop_
_entity_poly.entity_id
_entity_poly.type
_entity_poly.pdbx_seq_one_letter_code
_entity_poly.pdbx_strand_id
1 'polypeptide(L)'
;MPQKELARQLGISFQQVQKYESGANRISASKLWQLCGVLDVTPGFFFEGLNPQRNRAGSPDQAAAPEPDSRSARQVLDLNQAFQKIADTRIRRQVVQLVKSLGRS
;
A
#
# COMPACT_ATOMS: atom_id res chain seq x y z
N MET A 1 -5.96 -10.77 -6.42
CA MET A 1 -7.22 -11.09 -5.72
C MET A 1 -8.06 -9.82 -5.57
N PRO A 2 -9.38 -9.84 -5.86
CA PRO A 2 -10.24 -8.66 -5.67
C PRO A 2 -10.49 -8.38 -4.17
N GLN A 3 -10.52 -7.11 -3.76
CA GLN A 3 -10.68 -6.70 -2.35
C GLN A 3 -11.96 -7.20 -1.66
N LYS A 4 -13.06 -7.39 -2.42
CA LYS A 4 -14.29 -8.00 -1.88
C LYS A 4 -14.08 -9.44 -1.44
N GLU A 5 -13.25 -10.17 -2.17
CA GLU A 5 -12.86 -11.54 -1.82
C GLU A 5 -11.94 -11.56 -0.59
N LEU A 6 -11.05 -10.57 -0.48
CA LEU A 6 -10.19 -10.40 0.70
C LEU A 6 -11.00 -10.15 1.97
N ALA A 7 -11.97 -9.24 1.86
CA ALA A 7 -12.89 -8.92 2.94
C ALA A 7 -13.64 -10.17 3.42
N ARG A 8 -14.13 -10.98 2.47
CA ARG A 8 -14.83 -12.23 2.75
C ARG A 8 -13.95 -13.24 3.48
N GLN A 9 -12.72 -13.48 3.00
CA GLN A 9 -11.79 -14.42 3.62
C GLN A 9 -11.32 -13.97 5.02
N LEU A 10 -11.23 -12.66 5.23
CA LEU A 10 -10.89 -12.08 6.54
C LEU A 10 -12.10 -11.93 7.47
N GLY A 11 -13.32 -12.20 7.02
CA GLY A 11 -14.54 -11.97 7.79
C GLY A 11 -14.74 -10.51 8.21
N ILE A 12 -14.35 -9.56 7.36
CA ILE A 12 -14.52 -8.11 7.59
C ILE A 12 -15.29 -7.48 6.43
N SER A 13 -15.78 -6.25 6.63
CA SER A 13 -16.46 -5.53 5.55
C SER A 13 -15.49 -5.05 4.48
N PHE A 14 -16.00 -4.88 3.25
CA PHE A 14 -15.22 -4.29 2.15
C PHE A 14 -14.69 -2.89 2.50
N GLN A 15 -15.50 -2.07 3.16
CA GLN A 15 -15.07 -0.75 3.65
C GLN A 15 -13.94 -0.86 4.68
N GLN A 16 -13.92 -1.91 5.51
CA GLN A 16 -12.84 -2.10 6.48
C GLN A 16 -11.51 -2.42 5.80
N VAL A 17 -11.52 -3.20 4.72
CA VAL A 17 -10.32 -3.41 3.89
C VAL A 17 -9.82 -2.08 3.34
N GLN A 18 -10.70 -1.24 2.81
CA GLN A 18 -10.32 0.11 2.34
C GLN A 18 -9.74 0.99 3.46
N LYS A 19 -10.27 0.90 4.68
CA LYS A 19 -9.73 1.61 5.85
C LYS A 19 -8.36 1.10 6.29
N TYR A 20 -8.07 -0.19 6.09
CA TYR A 20 -6.73 -0.74 6.33
C TYR A 20 -5.74 -0.29 5.26
N GLU A 21 -6.14 -0.34 3.98
CA GLU A 21 -5.27 0.10 2.87
C GLU A 21 -4.93 1.59 2.93
N SER A 22 -5.88 2.42 3.35
CA SER A 22 -5.67 3.87 3.53
C SER A 22 -4.97 4.24 4.84
N GLY A 23 -4.74 3.27 5.74
CA GLY A 23 -4.18 3.53 7.08
C GLY A 23 -5.11 4.27 8.03
N ALA A 24 -6.36 4.54 7.64
CA ALA A 24 -7.36 5.18 8.48
C ALA A 24 -7.69 4.36 9.74
N ASN A 25 -7.64 3.02 9.61
CA ASN A 25 -7.74 2.09 10.73
C ASN A 25 -6.46 1.27 10.89
N ARG A 26 -5.98 1.13 12.12
CA ARG A 26 -4.93 0.16 12.45
C ARG A 26 -5.48 -1.27 12.36
N ILE A 27 -4.64 -2.19 11.91
CA ILE A 27 -4.93 -3.62 11.90
C ILE A 27 -4.45 -4.25 13.20
N SER A 28 -5.25 -5.15 13.79
CA SER A 28 -4.82 -5.91 14.96
C SER A 28 -3.83 -7.00 14.55
N ALA A 29 -2.95 -7.42 15.47
CA ALA A 29 -1.99 -8.49 15.19
C ALA A 29 -2.67 -9.80 14.75
N SER A 30 -3.81 -10.14 15.37
CA SER A 30 -4.62 -11.30 14.98
C SER A 30 -5.14 -11.21 13.54
N LYS A 31 -5.61 -10.04 13.11
CA LYS A 31 -6.07 -9.83 11.72
C LYS A 31 -4.93 -9.80 10.72
N LEU A 32 -3.78 -9.21 11.09
CA LEU A 32 -2.58 -9.25 10.27
C LEU A 32 -2.10 -10.70 10.06
N TRP A 33 -2.15 -11.52 11.10
CA TRP A 33 -1.81 -12.95 11.00
C TRP A 33 -2.74 -13.72 10.06
N GLN A 34 -4.05 -13.48 10.13
CA GLN A 34 -5.02 -14.06 9.18
C GLN A 34 -4.76 -13.60 7.75
N LEU A 35 -4.42 -12.32 7.57
CA LEU A 35 -4.07 -11.74 6.27
C LEU A 35 -2.81 -12.40 5.67
N CYS A 36 -1.81 -12.71 6.49
CA CYS A 36 -0.63 -13.46 6.07
C CYS A 36 -1.01 -14.82 5.47
N GLY A 37 -1.92 -15.57 6.11
CA GLY A 37 -2.38 -16.85 5.61
C GLY A 37 -3.19 -16.76 4.30
N VAL A 38 -3.96 -15.69 4.13
CA VAL A 38 -4.72 -15.44 2.88
C VAL A 38 -3.80 -15.10 1.71
N LEU A 39 -2.73 -14.36 1.97
CA LEU A 39 -1.80 -13.89 0.94
C LEU A 39 -0.58 -14.81 0.74
N ASP A 40 -0.47 -15.87 1.54
CA ASP A 40 0.66 -16.81 1.55
C ASP A 40 2.01 -16.11 1.76
N VAL A 41 2.07 -15.21 2.74
CA VAL A 41 3.28 -14.45 3.11
C VAL A 41 3.58 -14.59 4.60
N THR A 42 4.83 -14.38 5.00
CA THR A 42 5.19 -14.27 6.42
C THR A 42 4.84 -12.87 6.95
N PRO A 43 4.61 -12.68 8.26
CA PRO A 43 4.35 -11.35 8.82
C PRO A 43 5.44 -10.33 8.49
N GLY A 44 6.70 -10.78 8.38
CA GLY A 44 7.85 -9.93 8.05
C GLY A 44 7.69 -9.18 6.72
N PHE A 45 6.96 -9.75 5.76
CA PHE A 45 6.65 -9.11 4.48
C PHE A 45 6.03 -7.71 4.64
N PHE A 46 5.13 -7.53 5.61
CA PHE A 46 4.47 -6.23 5.84
C PHE A 46 5.36 -5.19 6.52
N PHE A 47 6.49 -5.62 7.08
CA PHE A 47 7.43 -4.75 7.78
C PHE A 47 8.76 -4.60 7.06
N GLU A 48 8.93 -5.23 5.89
CA GLU A 48 10.10 -5.00 5.04
C GLU A 48 10.21 -3.52 4.65
N GLY A 49 11.41 -2.95 4.85
CA GLY A 49 11.66 -1.53 4.62
C GLY A 49 11.20 -0.59 5.73
N LEU A 50 10.51 -1.10 6.78
CA LEU A 50 10.26 -0.31 7.99
C LEU A 50 11.52 -0.32 8.86
N ASN A 51 12.21 0.81 8.93
CA ASN A 51 13.39 0.97 9.79
C ASN A 51 12.94 1.15 11.27
N PRO A 52 13.23 0.20 12.18
CA PRO A 52 12.80 0.28 13.58
C PRO A 52 13.42 1.47 14.34
N GLN A 53 14.52 2.05 13.86
CA GLN A 53 15.08 3.29 14.40
C GLN A 53 14.19 4.53 14.12
N ARG A 54 13.34 4.50 13.09
CA ARG A 54 12.49 5.65 12.71
C ARG A 54 11.29 5.87 13.65
N ASN A 55 10.85 4.82 14.36
CA ASN A 55 9.70 4.86 15.28
C ASN A 55 10.07 4.98 16.76
N ARG A 56 11.36 5.05 17.11
CA ARG A 56 11.80 5.38 18.49
C ARG A 56 11.83 6.87 18.78
N ALA A 57 11.56 7.73 17.79
CA ALA A 57 11.53 9.17 17.94
C ALA A 57 10.21 9.65 18.58
N GLY A 58 10.07 9.37 19.89
CA GLY A 58 9.33 10.24 20.81
C GLY A 58 10.21 11.41 21.30
N SER A 59 11.18 11.84 20.50
CA SER A 59 12.13 12.89 20.83
C SER A 59 11.91 14.05 19.83
N PRO A 60 11.65 15.30 20.28
CA PRO A 60 11.18 16.38 19.40
C PRO A 60 12.27 16.98 18.51
N ASP A 61 13.47 16.41 18.48
CA ASP A 61 14.62 17.07 17.89
C ASP A 61 15.57 16.02 17.28
N GLN A 62 15.41 15.78 15.98
CA GLN A 62 16.49 15.39 15.06
C GLN A 62 15.96 15.23 13.62
N ALA A 63 16.32 16.22 12.81
CA ALA A 63 16.63 16.15 11.38
C ALA A 63 15.77 15.24 10.49
N ALA A 64 14.88 15.90 9.76
CA ALA A 64 14.15 15.40 8.60
C ALA A 64 15.06 14.66 7.60
N ALA A 65 15.03 13.33 7.61
CA ALA A 65 15.11 12.56 6.38
C ALA A 65 13.68 12.46 5.81
N PRO A 66 13.48 12.56 4.49
CA PRO A 66 12.18 12.86 3.92
C PRO A 66 11.19 11.78 4.36
N GLU A 67 10.12 12.20 5.04
CA GLU A 67 8.84 11.49 4.94
C GLU A 67 8.63 11.17 3.46
N PRO A 68 8.23 9.94 3.08
CA PRO A 68 7.76 9.73 1.71
C PRO A 68 6.72 10.80 1.48
N ASP A 69 7.04 11.77 0.61
CA ASP A 69 6.34 13.05 0.56
C ASP A 69 4.86 12.70 0.52
N SER A 70 4.07 13.15 1.50
CA SER A 70 2.67 12.70 1.61
C SER A 70 1.91 12.99 0.30
N ARG A 71 2.43 13.91 -0.51
CA ARG A 71 2.07 14.15 -1.91
C ARG A 71 2.42 13.00 -2.85
N SER A 72 3.63 12.46 -2.81
CA SER A 72 4.04 11.26 -3.57
C SER A 72 3.20 10.04 -3.22
N ALA A 73 2.87 9.82 -1.95
CA ALA A 73 1.97 8.74 -1.55
C ALA A 73 0.56 8.90 -2.16
N ARG A 74 0.02 10.13 -2.16
CA ARG A 74 -1.25 10.46 -2.83
C ARG A 74 -1.17 10.29 -4.35
N GLN A 75 -0.09 10.73 -4.98
CA GLN A 75 0.14 10.59 -6.42
C GLN A 75 0.18 9.12 -6.86
N VAL A 76 0.80 8.24 -6.07
CA VAL A 76 0.81 6.79 -6.35
C VAL A 76 -0.59 6.20 -6.27
N LEU A 77 -1.38 6.62 -5.28
CA LEU A 77 -2.77 6.16 -5.13
C LEU A 77 -3.66 6.66 -6.28
N ASP A 78 -3.56 7.93 -6.64
CA ASP A 78 -4.30 8.53 -7.76
C ASP A 78 -3.94 7.87 -9.08
N LEU A 79 -2.64 7.61 -9.32
CA LEU A 79 -2.17 6.88 -10.49
C LEU A 79 -2.76 5.47 -10.55
N ASN A 80 -2.78 4.75 -9.42
CA ASN A 80 -3.36 3.40 -9.35
C ASN A 80 -4.85 3.43 -9.68
N GLN A 81 -5.61 4.35 -9.08
CA GLN A 81 -7.04 4.49 -9.33
C GLN A 81 -7.35 4.86 -10.78
N ALA A 82 -6.59 5.81 -11.36
CA ALA A 82 -6.73 6.21 -12.76
C ALA A 82 -6.40 5.05 -13.71
N PHE A 83 -5.32 4.31 -13.42
CA PHE A 83 -4.89 3.16 -14.22
C PHE A 83 -5.94 2.04 -14.27
N GLN A 84 -6.60 1.76 -13.14
CA GLN A 84 -7.66 0.75 -13.06
C GLN A 84 -8.89 1.10 -13.92
N LYS A 85 -9.17 2.40 -14.12
CA LYS A 85 -10.31 2.87 -14.96
C LYS A 85 -10.07 2.67 -16.46
N ILE A 86 -8.83 2.44 -16.90
CA ILE A 86 -8.52 2.19 -18.31
C ILE A 86 -9.00 0.78 -18.67
N ALA A 87 -10.01 0.63 -19.51
CA ALA A 87 -10.52 -0.69 -19.91
C ALA A 87 -9.62 -1.38 -20.95
N ASP A 88 -9.01 -0.62 -21.86
CA ASP A 88 -8.19 -1.16 -22.93
C ASP A 88 -6.80 -1.61 -22.43
N THR A 89 -6.51 -2.89 -22.62
CA THR A 89 -5.24 -3.53 -22.21
C THR A 89 -4.04 -3.04 -23.02
N ARG A 90 -4.24 -2.54 -24.25
CA ARG A 90 -3.18 -1.93 -25.07
C ARG A 90 -2.77 -0.58 -24.48
N ILE A 91 -3.74 0.25 -24.09
CA ILE A 91 -3.49 1.56 -23.47
C ILE A 91 -2.78 1.39 -22.12
N ARG A 92 -3.23 0.46 -21.27
CA ARG A 92 -2.53 0.14 -20.01
C ARG A 92 -1.04 -0.18 -20.23
N ARG A 93 -0.72 -0.99 -21.25
CA ARG A 93 0.68 -1.32 -21.58
C ARG A 93 1.48 -0.08 -21.98
N GLN A 94 0.90 0.81 -22.79
CA GLN A 94 1.57 2.05 -23.19
C GLN A 94 1.84 2.98 -22.00
N VAL A 95 0.88 3.13 -21.08
CA VAL A 95 1.06 3.93 -19.86
C VAL A 95 2.21 3.38 -19.01
N VAL A 96 2.29 2.06 -18.83
CA VAL A 96 3.40 1.43 -18.08
C VAL A 96 4.74 1.66 -18.78
N GLN A 97 4.80 1.57 -20.11
CA GLN A 97 6.01 1.86 -20.86
C GLN A 97 6.47 3.31 -20.73
N LEU A 98 5.53 4.27 -20.76
CA LEU A 98 5.81 5.69 -20.57
C LEU A 98 6.37 5.98 -19.17
N VAL A 99 5.75 5.44 -18.12
CA VAL A 99 6.24 5.60 -16.74
C VAL A 99 7.66 5.00 -16.60
N LYS A 100 7.92 3.86 -17.23
CA LYS A 100 9.25 3.23 -17.24
C LYS A 100 10.29 4.03 -18.00
N SER A 101 9.94 4.67 -19.12
CA SER A 101 10.88 5.51 -19.88
C SER A 101 11.24 6.78 -19.11
N LEU A 102 10.28 7.37 -18.39
CA LEU A 102 10.51 8.57 -17.57
C LEU A 102 11.41 8.27 -16.36
N GLY A 103 11.33 7.07 -15.78
CA GLY A 103 12.18 6.67 -14.65
C GLY A 103 13.59 6.19 -15.01
N ARG A 104 13.92 6.08 -16.31
CA ARG A 104 15.26 5.71 -16.82
C ARG A 104 16.11 6.93 -17.21
N SER A 105 15.63 8.15 -16.96
CA SER A 105 16.36 9.40 -17.19
C SER A 105 17.03 9.90 -15.91
#